data_AF-A0A484M398-F1
#
_entry.id   AF-A0A484M398-F1
#
_cell.length_a   1.000
_cell.length_b   1.000
_cell.length_c   1.000
_cell.angle_alpha   90.00
_cell.angle_beta   90.00
_cell.angle_gamma   90.00
#
_symmetry.space_group_name_H-M   'P 1'
#
loop_
_entity.id
_entity.type
_entity.pdbx_description
1 polymer ?
#
loop_
_entity_poly.entity_id
_entity_poly.type
_entity_poly.pdbx_seq_one_letter_code
_entity_poly.pdbx_strand_id
1 'polypeptide(L)' 'MNNAAITQEFYQLGLELEDEMQLLHELGQHPRDIHAYSEFGGFETAEAQVAFFECANRVTRIRNRMRELHHQMVINRL' A
#
# COMPACT_ATOMS: atom_id res chain seq x y z
N MET A 1 15.77 -20.23 -11.88
CA MET A 1 15.24 -19.27 -10.88
C MET A 1 14.67 -20.09 -9.72
N ASN A 2 14.97 -19.78 -8.46
CA ASN A 2 14.58 -20.62 -7.32
C ASN A 2 13.13 -20.29 -6.90
N ASN A 3 12.18 -21.19 -7.18
CA ASN A 3 10.77 -21.00 -6.80
C ASN A 3 10.57 -20.78 -5.29
N ALA A 4 11.47 -21.29 -4.45
CA ALA A 4 11.44 -21.04 -3.00
C ALA A 4 11.70 -19.55 -2.68
N ALA A 5 12.66 -18.92 -3.37
CA ALA A 5 12.97 -17.50 -3.17
C ALA A 5 11.81 -16.60 -3.63
N ILE A 6 11.19 -16.91 -4.77
CA ILE A 6 10.02 -16.18 -5.29
C ILE A 6 8.83 -16.30 -4.32
N THR A 7 8.59 -17.50 -3.78
CA THR A 7 7.49 -17.74 -2.83
C THR A 7 7.73 -17.01 -1.52
N GLN A 8 8.97 -16.99 -1.03
CA GLN A 8 9.34 -16.25 0.18
C GLN A 8 9.17 -14.74 -0.01
N GLU A 9 9.65 -14.18 -1.13
CA GLU A 9 9.48 -12.76 -1.45
C GLU A 9 7.98 -12.41 -1.58
N PHE A 10 7.19 -13.25 -2.25
CA PHE A 10 5.75 -13.05 -2.38
C PHE A 10 5.04 -13.02 -1.02
N TYR A 11 5.42 -13.91 -0.10
CA TYR A 11 4.88 -13.94 1.25
C TYR A 11 5.25 -12.69 2.06
N GLN A 12 6.50 -12.26 2.01
CA GLN A 12 6.97 -11.05 2.69
C GLN A 12 6.24 -9.80 2.19
N LEU A 13 6.11 -9.66 0.87
CA LEU A 13 5.34 -8.56 0.27
C LEU A 13 3.86 -8.60 0.64
N GLY A 14 3.30 -9.79 0.88
CA GLY A 14 1.93 -9.94 1.38
C GLY A 14 1.75 -9.34 2.78
N LEU A 15 2.69 -9.59 3.69
CA LEU A 15 2.70 -9.00 5.03
C LEU A 15 2.88 -7.48 4.97
N GLU A 16 3.85 -6.99 4.17
CA GLU A 16 4.06 -5.55 3.97
C GLU A 16 2.84 -4.86 3.36
N LEU A 17 2.11 -5.55 2.46
CA LEU A 17 0.88 -5.03 1.89
C LEU A 17 -0.23 -4.88 2.93
N GLU A 18 -0.37 -5.83 3.84
CA GLU A 18 -1.36 -5.77 4.94
C GLU A 18 -1.07 -4.56 5.84
N ASP A 19 0.19 -4.36 6.22
CA ASP A 19 0.62 -3.22 7.05
C ASP A 19 0.37 -1.87 6.35
N GLU A 20 0.75 -1.74 5.07
CA GLU A 20 0.51 -0.51 4.30
C GLU A 20 -0.99 -0.26 4.04
N MET A 21 -1.79 -1.31 3.85
CA MET A 21 -3.23 -1.17 3.70
C MET A 21 -3.90 -0.70 4.99
N GLN A 22 -3.43 -1.19 6.15
CA GLN A 22 -3.87 -0.73 7.46
C GLN A 22 -3.50 0.74 7.66
N LEU A 23 -2.27 1.14 7.35
CA LEU A 23 -1.84 2.53 7.41
C LEU A 23 -2.65 3.43 6.47
N LEU A 24 -2.91 2.98 5.24
CA LEU A 24 -3.73 3.73 4.28
C LEU A 24 -5.17 3.92 4.79
N HIS A 25 -5.70 2.91 5.48
CA HIS A 25 -7.00 2.99 6.13
C HIS A 25 -7.02 4.04 7.23
N GLU A 26 -6.03 4.04 8.12
CA GLU A 26 -5.88 5.02 9.21
C GLU A 26 -5.74 6.45 8.66
N LEU A 27 -4.87 6.65 7.68
CA LEU A 27 -4.70 7.93 6.97
C LEU A 27 -5.98 8.38 6.27
N GLY A 28 -6.81 7.44 5.79
CA GLY A 28 -8.10 7.71 5.15
C GLY A 28 -9.27 7.95 6.11
N GLN A 29 -9.15 7.56 7.39
CA GLN A 29 -10.13 7.83 8.43
C GLN A 29 -9.96 9.22 9.05
N HIS A 30 -8.71 9.67 9.23
CA HIS A 30 -8.40 11.03 9.73
C HIS A 30 -9.19 12.19 9.07
N PRO A 31 -9.45 12.23 7.75
CA PRO A 31 -10.22 13.31 7.14
C PRO A 31 -11.74 13.28 7.42
N ARG A 32 -12.30 12.27 8.11
CA ARG A 32 -13.76 12.14 8.32
C ARG A 32 -14.27 12.50 9.71
N ASP A 33 -13.41 12.48 10.74
CA ASP A 33 -13.85 12.54 12.14
C ASP A 33 -13.69 13.91 12.82
N ILE A 34 -13.24 14.96 12.12
CA ILE A 34 -13.09 16.29 12.73
C ILE A 34 -13.74 17.35 11.85
N HIS A 35 -14.87 17.85 12.35
CA HIS A 35 -15.55 19.11 12.05
C HIS A 35 -15.39 19.76 10.67
N ALA A 36 -16.53 19.90 9.97
CA ALA A 36 -16.73 21.02 9.06
C ALA A 36 -16.43 22.34 9.80
N TYR A 37 -15.75 23.28 9.14
CA TYR A 37 -15.37 24.63 9.57
C TYR A 37 -14.01 24.77 10.26
N SER A 38 -12.94 24.66 9.46
CA SER A 38 -11.80 25.56 9.59
C SER A 38 -11.78 26.46 8.36
N GLU A 39 -11.67 27.77 8.56
CA GLU A 39 -11.55 28.81 7.53
C GLU A 39 -10.29 28.63 6.64
N PHE A 40 -9.50 27.59 6.91
CA PHE A 40 -8.25 27.21 6.27
C PHE A 40 -8.27 25.82 5.59
N GLY A 41 -9.45 25.32 5.20
CA GLY A 41 -9.58 24.24 4.21
C GLY A 41 -9.54 22.82 4.78
N GLY A 42 -10.70 22.15 4.77
CA GLY A 42 -10.85 20.74 5.11
C GLY A 42 -10.15 19.82 4.10
N PHE A 43 -8.91 19.45 4.43
CA PHE A 43 -8.03 18.38 3.90
C PHE A 43 -6.68 18.45 4.69
N GLU A 44 -6.76 18.56 6.03
CA GLU A 44 -6.17 19.63 6.88
C GLU A 44 -4.64 19.83 7.05
N THR A 45 -3.72 19.16 6.35
CA THR A 45 -2.37 19.70 6.07
C THR A 45 -1.83 19.10 4.77
N ALA A 46 -0.96 19.83 4.05
CA ALA A 46 -0.22 19.28 2.90
C ALA A 46 0.56 18.00 3.28
N GLU A 47 1.00 17.91 4.53
CA GLU A 47 1.75 16.78 5.07
C GLU A 47 0.90 15.51 5.17
N ALA A 48 -0.36 15.59 5.62
CA ALA A 48 -1.26 14.45 5.67
C ALA A 48 -1.61 13.93 4.27
N GLN A 49 -1.77 14.83 3.31
CA GLN A 49 -1.98 14.47 1.89
C GLN A 49 -0.76 13.75 1.33
N VAL A 50 0.43 14.30 1.56
CA VAL A 50 1.69 13.69 1.13
C VAL A 50 1.83 12.29 1.73
N ALA A 51 1.58 12.12 3.03
CA ALA A 51 1.64 10.82 3.70
C ALA A 51 0.66 9.80 3.08
N PHE A 52 -0.57 10.21 2.78
CA PHE A 52 -1.55 9.36 2.11
C PHE A 52 -1.07 8.95 0.71
N PHE A 53 -0.60 9.90 -0.11
CA PHE A 53 -0.11 9.61 -1.46
C PHE A 53 1.14 8.73 -1.44
N GLU A 54 2.06 8.95 -0.51
CA GLU A 54 3.23 8.10 -0.33
C GLU A 54 2.85 6.67 0.04
N CYS A 55 1.92 6.49 0.97
CA CYS A 55 1.40 5.18 1.34
C CYS A 55 0.69 4.50 0.16
N ALA A 56 -0.19 5.20 -0.56
CA ALA A 56 -0.85 4.68 -1.75
C ALA A 56 0.13 4.26 -2.85
N ASN A 57 1.24 5.00 -3.00
CA ASN A 57 2.32 4.68 -3.92
C ASN A 57 3.08 3.41 -3.50
N ARG A 58 3.35 3.23 -2.19
CA ARG A 58 3.98 2.00 -1.67
C ARG A 58 3.08 0.79 -1.89
N VAL A 59 1.80 0.87 -1.55
CA VAL A 59 0.78 -0.16 -1.85
C VAL A 59 0.79 -0.54 -3.33
N THR A 60 0.83 0.45 -4.22
CA THR A 60 0.83 0.22 -5.67
C THR A 60 2.10 -0.51 -6.12
N ARG A 61 3.27 -0.14 -5.60
CA ARG A 61 4.55 -0.79 -5.90
C ARG A 61 4.56 -2.24 -5.43
N ILE A 62 4.15 -2.49 -4.18
CA ILE A 62 4.06 -3.83 -3.59
C ILE A 62 3.14 -4.71 -4.45
N ARG A 63 1.94 -4.23 -4.78
CA ARG A 63 0.97 -4.96 -5.62
C ARG A 63 1.52 -5.30 -7.00
N ASN A 64 2.23 -4.36 -7.64
CA ASN A 64 2.83 -4.61 -8.95
C ASN A 64 3.92 -5.68 -8.86
N ARG A 65 4.77 -5.63 -7.83
CA ARG A 65 5.80 -6.64 -7.61
C ARG A 65 5.21 -8.02 -7.34
N MET A 66 4.18 -8.11 -6.49
CA MET A 66 3.47 -9.37 -6.25
C MET A 66 2.86 -9.94 -7.54
N ARG A 67 2.33 -9.09 -8.43
CA ARG A 67 1.82 -9.53 -9.75
C ARG A 67 2.93 -10.11 -10.63
N GLU A 68 4.10 -9.49 -10.66
CA GLU A 68 5.27 -10.01 -11.39
C GLU A 68 5.72 -11.36 -10.83
N LEU A 69 5.85 -11.48 -9.51
CA LEU A 69 6.24 -12.72 -8.84
C LEU A 69 5.21 -13.82 -9.09
N HIS A 70 3.91 -13.51 -9.00
CA HIS A 70 2.84 -14.46 -9.33
C HIS A 70 2.95 -14.94 -10.78
N HIS A 71 3.22 -14.03 -11.73
CA HIS A 71 3.41 -14.39 -13.13
C HIS A 71 4.62 -15.33 -13.30
N GLN A 72 5.73 -15.06 -12.62
CA GLN A 72 6.90 -15.94 -12.62
C GLN A 72 6.59 -17.30 -11.99
N MET A 73 5.83 -17.36 -10.89
CA MET A 73 5.41 -18.62 -10.26
C MET A 73 4.52 -19.45 -11.19
N VAL A 74 3.62 -18.81 -11.94
CA VAL A 74 2.74 -19.48 -12.89
C VAL A 74 3.54 -19.99 -14.09
N ILE A 75 4.40 -19.16 -14.69
CA ILE A 75 5.23 -19.55 -15.83
C ILE A 75 6.21 -20.66 -15.45
N ASN A 76 6.89 -20.57 -14.30
CA ASN A 76 7.85 -21.60 -13.88
C ASN A 76 7.19 -22.94 -13.48
N ARG A 77 5.85 -23.01 -13.42
CA ARG A 77 5.09 -24.24 -13.21
C ARG A 77 4.64 -24.89 -14.52
N LEU A 78 4.65 -24.15 -15.63
CA LEU A 78 4.34 -24.63 -16.99
C LEU A 78 5.63 -25.08 -17.69
#